data_AF-A0A8J5JMS1-F1
#
_entry.id   AF-A0A8J5JMS1-F1
#
_cell.length_a   1.000
_cell.length_b   1.000
_cell.length_c   1.000
_cell.angle_alpha   90.00
_cell.angle_beta   90.00
_cell.angle_gamma   90.00
#
_symmetry.space_group_name_H-M   'P 1'
#
loop_
_entity.id
_entity.type
_entity.pdbx_description
1 polymer ?
#
loop_
_entity_poly.entity_id
_entity_poly.type
_entity_poly.pdbx_seq_one_letter_code
_entity_poly.pdbx_strand_id
1 'polypeptide(L)'
;LARQACFDELESEDTEDVLVSHTEELTNKDLQQLTEYMESADVEELLKSHCEDLSTEGLQKLVAAGEIEDAEDEEVQDAKPRELPTSVLSSILREVDKQLQILEDNDYNAERSRIAVRGVKYFLAPYEQLLCERRKTAKQQTLDVFISQPPRSRLKTLNHSHPLLELDVFFVPTMQPKLHLMMMILMMTMTTVK
;
A
#
# COMPACT_ATOMS: atom_id res chain seq x y z
N LEU A 1 -21.59 -53.18 9.24
CA LEU A 1 -22.97 -52.64 9.12
C LEU A 1 -22.86 -51.19 8.67
N ALA A 2 -22.74 -50.99 7.36
CA ALA A 2 -22.71 -49.67 6.73
C ALA A 2 -24.13 -49.10 6.71
N ARG A 3 -24.30 -47.85 7.12
CA ARG A 3 -25.56 -47.11 6.91
C ARG A 3 -25.49 -46.49 5.51
N GLN A 4 -26.25 -47.07 4.60
CA GLN A 4 -26.62 -46.48 3.32
C GLN A 4 -27.48 -45.24 3.63
N ALA A 5 -27.00 -44.05 3.28
CA ALA A 5 -27.86 -42.87 3.17
C ALA A 5 -28.44 -42.88 1.76
N CYS A 6 -29.77 -42.98 1.64
CA CYS A 6 -30.48 -42.69 0.40
C CYS A 6 -30.34 -41.19 0.14
N PHE A 7 -29.56 -40.83 -0.88
CA PHE A 7 -29.77 -39.59 -1.61
C PHE A 7 -30.84 -39.91 -2.64
N ASP A 8 -32.03 -39.33 -2.49
CA ASP A 8 -33.02 -39.34 -3.55
C ASP A 8 -32.47 -38.49 -4.72
N GLU A 9 -32.44 -39.10 -5.90
CA GLU A 9 -32.12 -38.46 -7.17
C GLU A 9 -33.13 -37.32 -7.40
N LEU A 10 -32.69 -36.07 -7.23
CA LEU A 10 -33.38 -34.93 -7.84
C LEU A 10 -33.06 -34.98 -9.33
N GLU A 11 -34.06 -35.34 -10.12
CA GLU A 11 -34.03 -35.30 -11.59
C GLU A 11 -33.63 -33.89 -12.06
N SER A 12 -32.66 -33.82 -12.97
CA SER A 12 -32.07 -32.58 -13.49
C SER A 12 -32.99 -31.79 -14.43
N GLU A 13 -34.25 -32.19 -14.58
CA GLU A 13 -35.21 -31.59 -15.53
C GLU A 13 -35.81 -30.27 -15.05
N ASP A 14 -35.85 -29.99 -13.73
CA ASP A 14 -36.51 -28.77 -13.21
C ASP A 14 -35.63 -27.51 -13.21
N THR A 15 -34.34 -27.59 -13.58
CA THR A 15 -33.46 -26.40 -13.63
C THR A 15 -33.41 -25.72 -14.99
N GLU A 16 -33.82 -26.40 -16.07
CA GLU A 16 -33.79 -25.84 -17.42
C GLU A 16 -34.99 -24.91 -17.66
N ASP A 17 -36.16 -25.22 -17.11
CA ASP A 17 -37.38 -24.40 -17.27
C ASP A 17 -37.32 -23.05 -16.52
N VAL A 18 -36.55 -22.96 -15.43
CA VAL A 18 -36.35 -21.70 -14.69
C VAL A 18 -35.50 -20.71 -15.50
N LEU A 19 -34.55 -21.20 -16.31
CA LEU A 19 -33.70 -20.34 -17.13
C LEU A 19 -34.41 -19.82 -18.39
N VAL A 20 -35.43 -20.53 -18.89
CA VAL A 20 -36.26 -20.07 -20.02
C VAL A 20 -37.15 -18.88 -19.62
N SER A 21 -37.57 -18.80 -18.36
CA SER A 21 -38.41 -17.71 -17.84
C SER A 21 -37.73 -16.33 -17.84
N HIS A 22 -36.40 -16.24 -17.89
CA HIS A 22 -35.67 -14.96 -17.87
C HIS A 22 -34.91 -14.66 -19.17
N THR A 23 -35.03 -15.51 -20.18
CA THR A 23 -34.54 -15.24 -21.54
C THR A 23 -35.61 -14.60 -22.41
N GLU A 24 -36.36 -13.63 -21.87
CA GLU A 24 -37.09 -12.70 -22.72
C GLU A 24 -36.05 -11.80 -23.38
N GLU A 25 -35.85 -12.00 -24.68
CA GLU A 25 -35.05 -11.14 -25.55
C GLU A 25 -35.48 -9.69 -25.35
N LEU A 26 -34.68 -8.91 -24.63
CA LEU A 26 -34.83 -7.46 -24.56
C LEU A 26 -34.84 -6.94 -25.99
N THR A 27 -35.99 -6.45 -26.44
CA THR A 27 -36.13 -5.97 -27.80
C THR A 27 -35.47 -4.59 -27.91
N ASN A 28 -35.01 -4.21 -29.11
CA ASN A 28 -34.53 -2.84 -29.36
C ASN A 28 -35.58 -1.76 -28.99
N LYS A 29 -36.86 -2.16 -28.86
CA LYS A 29 -37.96 -1.31 -28.44
C LYS A 29 -37.97 -1.04 -26.93
N ASP A 30 -37.50 -1.99 -26.13
CA ASP A 30 -37.36 -1.84 -24.67
C ASP A 30 -36.15 -0.93 -24.34
N LEU A 31 -35.08 -1.03 -25.13
CA LEU A 31 -33.95 -0.09 -25.11
C LEU A 31 -34.35 1.34 -25.50
N GLN A 32 -35.27 1.50 -26.45
CA GLN A 32 -35.81 2.81 -26.83
C GLN A 32 -36.68 3.41 -25.71
N GLN A 33 -37.49 2.59 -25.01
CA GLN A 33 -38.30 3.07 -23.88
C GLN A 33 -37.45 3.51 -22.68
N LEU A 34 -36.33 2.85 -22.39
CA LEU A 34 -35.38 3.29 -21.35
C LEU A 34 -34.70 4.62 -21.68
N THR A 35 -34.50 4.89 -22.97
CA THR A 35 -33.94 6.17 -23.44
C THR A 35 -34.96 7.30 -23.34
N GLU A 36 -36.26 6.98 -23.39
CA GLU A 36 -37.38 7.93 -23.29
C GLU A 36 -37.75 8.24 -21.81
N TYR A 37 -37.50 7.33 -20.87
CA TYR A 37 -37.78 7.53 -19.44
C TYR A 37 -36.76 8.43 -18.70
N MET A 38 -35.65 8.77 -19.34
CA MET A 38 -34.71 9.78 -18.84
C MET A 38 -34.72 10.95 -19.82
N GLU A 39 -35.80 11.73 -19.81
CA GLU A 39 -35.84 12.96 -20.60
C GLU A 39 -34.66 13.85 -20.19
N SER A 40 -33.93 14.38 -21.17
CA SER A 40 -32.81 15.30 -20.91
C SER A 40 -33.25 16.51 -20.07
N ALA A 41 -34.55 16.83 -20.07
CA ALA A 41 -35.18 17.83 -19.23
C ALA A 41 -35.05 17.53 -17.73
N ASP A 42 -35.18 16.28 -17.29
CA ASP A 42 -35.06 15.90 -15.87
C ASP A 42 -33.62 16.10 -15.37
N VAL A 43 -32.65 15.76 -16.23
CA VAL A 43 -31.22 15.97 -15.94
C VAL A 43 -30.88 17.46 -15.93
N GLU A 44 -31.45 18.25 -16.84
CA GLU A 44 -31.30 19.71 -16.85
C GLU A 44 -31.95 20.38 -15.63
N GLU A 45 -33.09 19.89 -15.15
CA GLU A 45 -33.74 20.38 -13.93
C GLU A 45 -32.91 20.07 -12.69
N LEU A 46 -32.37 18.85 -12.59
CA LEU A 46 -31.44 18.44 -11.52
C LEU A 46 -30.15 19.27 -11.53
N LEU A 47 -29.57 19.52 -12.70
CA LEU A 47 -28.37 20.35 -12.80
C LEU A 47 -28.67 21.80 -12.43
N LYS A 48 -29.84 22.34 -12.83
CA LYS A 48 -30.23 23.71 -12.52
C LYS A 48 -30.54 23.93 -11.03
N SER A 49 -31.13 22.95 -10.35
CA SER A 49 -31.41 23.05 -8.90
C SER A 49 -30.15 23.05 -8.03
N HIS A 50 -29.07 22.43 -8.51
CA HIS A 50 -27.78 22.39 -7.80
C HIS A 50 -26.73 23.38 -8.34
N CYS A 51 -27.05 24.18 -9.35
CA CYS A 51 -26.15 25.20 -9.91
C CYS A 51 -26.25 26.55 -9.17
N GLU A 52 -26.98 26.63 -8.06
CA GLU A 52 -26.96 27.83 -7.22
C GLU A 52 -25.59 27.95 -6.56
N ASP A 53 -24.78 28.89 -7.07
CA ASP A 53 -23.54 29.30 -6.44
C ASP A 53 -23.84 29.69 -4.98
N LEU A 54 -23.24 28.96 -4.04
CA LEU A 54 -23.38 29.27 -2.62
C LEU A 54 -22.98 30.73 -2.40
N SER A 55 -23.98 31.58 -2.12
CA SER A 55 -23.73 32.97 -1.77
C SER A 55 -22.77 33.02 -0.59
N THR A 56 -21.94 34.06 -0.53
CA THR A 56 -21.02 34.32 0.60
C THR A 56 -21.70 34.21 1.97
N GLU A 57 -22.98 34.55 2.06
CA GLU A 57 -23.80 34.37 3.28
C GLU A 57 -24.14 32.90 3.57
N GLY A 58 -24.40 32.09 2.54
CA GLY A 58 -24.61 30.64 2.67
C GLY A 58 -23.35 29.91 3.11
N LEU A 59 -22.18 30.35 2.62
CA LEU A 59 -20.89 29.87 3.09
C LEU A 59 -20.65 30.23 4.56
N GLN A 60 -20.95 31.48 4.97
CA GLN A 60 -20.84 31.89 6.37
C GLN A 60 -21.79 31.11 7.29
N LYS A 61 -23.00 30.81 6.85
CA LYS A 61 -23.95 29.98 7.61
C LYS A 61 -23.46 28.54 7.77
N LEU A 62 -22.85 27.94 6.76
CA LEU A 62 -22.24 26.61 6.85
C LEU A 62 -21.02 26.59 7.77
N VAL A 63 -20.18 27.63 7.73
CA VAL A 63 -19.06 27.79 8.66
C VAL A 63 -19.57 27.92 10.10
N ALA A 64 -20.56 28.79 10.33
CA ALA A 64 -21.16 28.96 11.66
C ALA A 64 -21.88 27.71 12.15
N ALA A 65 -22.50 26.92 11.26
CA ALA A 65 -23.12 25.64 11.60
C ALA A 65 -22.08 24.57 11.95
N GLY A 66 -20.94 24.53 11.24
CA GLY A 66 -19.82 23.65 11.57
C GLY A 66 -19.13 24.00 12.89
N GLU A 67 -19.00 25.29 13.20
CA GLU A 67 -18.46 25.76 14.48
C GLU A 67 -19.33 25.38 15.69
N ILE A 68 -20.64 25.15 15.49
CA ILE A 68 -21.55 24.70 16.56
C ILE A 68 -21.45 23.19 16.79
N GLU A 69 -21.19 22.38 15.76
CA GLU A 69 -20.91 20.94 15.93
C GLU A 69 -19.55 20.70 16.61
N ASP A 70 -18.55 21.55 16.36
CA ASP A 70 -17.24 21.46 17.03
C ASP A 70 -17.27 21.92 18.50
N ALA A 71 -18.31 22.65 18.93
CA ALA A 71 -18.44 23.15 20.30
C ALA A 71 -18.98 22.11 21.29
N GLU A 72 -19.57 21.01 20.83
CA GLU A 72 -20.00 19.91 21.70
C GLU A 72 -18.87 18.90 22.00
N ASP A 73 -17.69 19.08 21.40
CA ASP A 73 -16.49 18.26 21.61
C ASP A 73 -15.41 19.00 22.43
N GLU A 74 -15.84 19.83 23.38
CA GLU A 74 -15.02 20.63 24.33
C GLU A 74 -14.17 19.80 25.34
N GLU A 75 -13.73 18.59 24.99
CA GLU A 75 -12.73 17.83 25.77
C GLU A 75 -11.66 17.10 24.93
N VAL A 76 -11.49 17.40 23.64
CA VAL A 76 -10.32 16.87 22.90
C VAL A 76 -9.10 17.73 23.24
N GLN A 77 -8.39 17.32 24.31
CA GLN A 77 -7.07 17.84 24.63
C GLN A 77 -6.18 17.85 23.38
N ASP A 78 -5.42 18.94 23.25
CA ASP A 78 -4.39 19.27 22.26
C ASP A 78 -3.22 18.24 22.25
N ALA A 79 -3.57 16.97 22.06
CA ALA A 79 -2.64 15.85 22.11
C ALA A 79 -1.88 15.79 20.79
N LYS A 80 -0.54 15.84 20.88
CA LYS A 80 0.34 15.71 19.72
C LYS A 80 -0.11 14.53 18.85
N PRO A 81 -0.24 14.72 17.51
CA PRO A 81 -0.64 13.66 16.60
C PRO A 81 0.19 12.40 16.83
N ARG A 82 -0.49 11.25 16.96
CA ARG A 82 0.18 9.97 17.18
C ARG A 82 1.00 9.60 15.96
N GLU A 83 2.32 9.55 16.11
CA GLU A 83 3.22 9.15 15.04
C GLU A 83 3.23 7.62 14.87
N LEU A 84 3.05 7.14 13.64
CA LEU A 84 3.26 5.74 13.28
C LEU A 84 4.74 5.54 12.88
N PRO A 85 5.59 4.89 13.69
CA PRO A 85 7.00 4.74 13.37
C PRO A 85 7.23 3.78 12.20
N THR A 86 8.27 4.05 11.39
CA THR A 86 8.59 3.28 10.17
C THR A 86 8.85 1.80 10.45
N SER A 87 9.45 1.47 11.59
CA SER A 87 9.70 0.09 12.01
C SER A 87 8.38 -0.67 12.23
N VAL A 88 7.43 -0.06 12.96
CA VAL A 88 6.11 -0.65 13.22
C VAL A 88 5.33 -0.80 11.93
N LEU A 89 5.29 0.23 11.07
CA LEU A 89 4.65 0.16 9.76
C LEU A 89 5.21 -1.01 8.92
N SER A 90 6.54 -1.12 8.85
CA SER A 90 7.17 -2.22 8.11
C SER A 90 6.88 -3.61 8.69
N SER A 91 6.74 -3.70 10.02
CA SER A 91 6.42 -4.96 10.69
C SER A 91 4.97 -5.38 10.45
N ILE A 92 4.03 -4.42 10.48
CA ILE A 92 2.60 -4.67 10.21
C ILE A 92 2.44 -5.18 8.78
N LEU A 93 2.97 -4.47 7.78
CA LEU A 93 2.84 -4.87 6.37
C LEU A 93 3.39 -6.27 6.13
N ARG A 94 4.57 -6.59 6.70
CA ARG A 94 5.16 -7.93 6.61
C ARG A 94 4.30 -9.01 7.26
N GLU A 95 3.69 -8.74 8.41
CA GLU A 95 2.82 -9.73 9.07
C GLU A 95 1.55 -9.95 8.25
N VAL A 96 0.96 -8.89 7.68
CA VAL A 96 -0.19 -9.05 6.78
C VAL A 96 0.17 -9.90 5.58
N ASP A 97 1.29 -9.64 4.90
CA ASP A 97 1.74 -10.46 3.77
C ASP A 97 1.86 -11.94 4.14
N LYS A 98 2.40 -12.24 5.32
CA LYS A 98 2.52 -13.61 5.83
C LYS A 98 1.14 -14.25 6.04
N GLN A 99 0.18 -13.54 6.64
CA GLN A 99 -1.17 -14.06 6.85
C GLN A 99 -1.92 -14.27 5.52
N LEU A 100 -1.73 -13.37 4.54
CA LEU A 100 -2.29 -13.52 3.21
C LEU A 100 -1.72 -14.73 2.47
N GLN A 101 -0.41 -14.99 2.60
CA GLN A 101 0.19 -16.20 2.03
C GLN A 101 -0.38 -17.47 2.65
N ILE A 102 -0.54 -17.50 3.98
CA ILE A 102 -1.16 -18.64 4.68
C ILE A 102 -2.58 -18.87 4.17
N LEU A 103 -3.37 -17.79 3.98
CA LEU A 103 -4.72 -17.91 3.43
C LEU A 103 -4.69 -18.50 2.01
N GLU A 104 -3.81 -18.02 1.14
CA GLU A 104 -3.70 -18.49 -0.24
C GLU A 104 -3.25 -19.96 -0.31
N ASP A 105 -2.30 -20.37 0.53
CA ASP A 105 -1.76 -21.73 0.56
C ASP A 105 -2.75 -22.78 1.11
N ASN A 106 -3.72 -22.36 1.93
CA ASN A 106 -4.64 -23.27 2.63
C ASN A 106 -6.08 -23.23 2.07
N ASP A 107 -6.42 -22.26 1.21
CA ASP A 107 -7.74 -22.24 0.57
C ASP A 107 -7.80 -23.21 -0.62
N TYR A 108 -8.75 -24.15 -0.58
CA TYR A 108 -9.03 -25.03 -1.72
C TYR A 108 -9.52 -24.23 -2.95
N ASN A 109 -10.19 -23.10 -2.74
CA ASN A 109 -10.61 -22.21 -3.82
C ASN A 109 -9.58 -21.08 -4.03
N ALA A 110 -8.65 -21.31 -4.96
CA ALA A 110 -7.60 -20.35 -5.28
C ALA A 110 -8.12 -18.99 -5.80
N GLU A 111 -9.26 -18.94 -6.52
CA GLU A 111 -9.76 -17.65 -7.01
C GLU A 111 -10.38 -16.83 -5.87
N ARG A 112 -11.08 -17.47 -4.94
CA ARG A 112 -11.61 -16.80 -3.75
C ARG A 112 -10.48 -16.20 -2.91
N SER A 113 -9.44 -16.97 -2.60
CA SER A 113 -8.29 -16.47 -1.85
C SER A 113 -7.58 -15.35 -2.61
N ARG A 114 -7.39 -15.48 -3.93
CA ARG A 114 -6.78 -14.44 -4.76
C ARG A 114 -7.56 -13.13 -4.77
N ILE A 115 -8.89 -13.18 -4.81
CA ILE A 115 -9.76 -11.98 -4.70
C ILE A 115 -9.55 -11.30 -3.35
N ALA A 116 -9.55 -12.06 -2.26
CA ALA A 116 -9.34 -11.54 -0.91
C ALA A 116 -7.93 -10.91 -0.75
N VAL A 117 -6.88 -11.62 -1.18
CA VAL A 117 -5.49 -11.14 -1.16
C VAL A 117 -5.36 -9.83 -1.93
N ARG A 118 -5.95 -9.74 -3.12
CA ARG A 118 -5.94 -8.51 -3.93
C ARG A 118 -6.64 -7.35 -3.22
N GLY A 119 -7.80 -7.61 -2.62
CA GLY A 119 -8.56 -6.61 -1.87
C GLY A 119 -7.76 -6.02 -0.70
N VAL A 120 -7.15 -6.88 0.12
CA VAL A 120 -6.34 -6.43 1.26
C VAL A 120 -5.13 -5.62 0.79
N LYS A 121 -4.42 -6.08 -0.25
CA LYS A 121 -3.28 -5.35 -0.82
C LYS A 121 -3.69 -3.98 -1.36
N TYR A 122 -4.85 -3.88 -2.00
CA TYR A 122 -5.39 -2.61 -2.47
C TYR A 122 -5.58 -1.60 -1.32
N PHE A 123 -6.16 -2.03 -0.19
CA PHE A 123 -6.35 -1.16 0.97
C PHE A 123 -5.05 -0.79 1.70
N LEU A 124 -4.00 -1.60 1.56
CA LEU A 124 -2.70 -1.33 2.16
C LEU A 124 -1.74 -0.56 1.25
N ALA A 125 -2.07 -0.37 -0.04
CA ALA A 125 -1.23 0.34 -0.99
C ALA A 125 -0.80 1.76 -0.52
N PRO A 126 -1.65 2.58 0.12
CA PRO A 126 -1.22 3.88 0.64
C PRO A 126 -0.12 3.77 1.70
N TYR A 127 -0.16 2.72 2.53
CA TYR A 127 0.82 2.46 3.58
C TYR A 127 2.15 1.92 3.03
N GLU A 128 2.09 1.12 1.97
CA GLU A 128 3.28 0.70 1.23
C GLU A 128 3.98 1.90 0.57
N GLN A 129 3.20 2.80 -0.02
CA GLN A 129 3.70 4.05 -0.58
C GLN A 129 4.36 4.93 0.49
N LEU A 130 3.68 5.14 1.62
CA LEU A 130 4.23 5.88 2.76
C LEU A 130 5.57 5.28 3.24
N LEU A 131 5.68 3.96 3.31
CA LEU A 131 6.93 3.29 3.67
C LEU A 131 8.03 3.54 2.63
N CYS A 132 7.68 3.52 1.34
CA CYS A 132 8.60 3.81 0.24
C CYS A 132 9.13 5.26 0.30
N GLU A 133 8.24 6.22 0.51
CA GLU A 133 8.56 7.64 0.66
C GLU A 133 9.53 7.87 1.83
N ARG A 134 9.21 7.34 3.02
CA ARG A 134 10.08 7.45 4.20
C ARG A 134 11.48 6.87 3.96
N ARG A 135 11.58 5.76 3.22
CA ARG A 135 12.86 5.16 2.85
C ARG A 135 13.65 6.04 1.88
N LYS A 136 12.99 6.71 0.94
CA LYS A 136 13.63 7.66 0.00
C LYS A 136 14.18 8.87 0.75
N THR A 137 13.37 9.47 1.63
CA THR A 137 13.79 10.61 2.45
C THR A 137 14.98 10.27 3.36
N ALA A 138 14.95 9.12 4.03
CA ALA A 138 16.07 8.69 4.88
C ALA A 138 17.39 8.51 4.08
N LYS A 139 17.31 8.00 2.85
CA LYS A 139 18.46 7.89 1.95
C LYS A 139 18.98 9.27 1.54
N GLN A 140 18.09 10.20 1.20
CA GLN A 140 18.47 11.57 0.85
C GLN A 140 19.18 12.26 2.01
N GLN A 141 18.62 12.21 3.22
CA GLN A 141 19.24 12.76 4.44
C GLN A 141 20.63 12.16 4.69
N THR A 142 20.82 10.86 4.45
CA THR A 142 22.12 10.20 4.60
C THR A 142 23.15 10.73 3.60
N LEU A 143 22.75 10.96 2.35
CA LEU A 143 23.62 11.52 1.31
C LEU A 143 23.96 12.98 1.60
N ASP A 144 22.99 13.79 2.02
CA ASP A 144 23.21 15.20 2.36
C ASP A 144 24.23 15.32 3.50
N VAL A 145 24.08 14.52 4.56
CA VAL A 145 25.06 14.47 5.66
C VAL A 145 26.45 14.07 5.17
N PHE A 146 26.55 13.15 4.21
CA PHE A 146 27.84 12.73 3.65
C PHE A 146 28.50 13.82 2.79
N ILE A 147 27.72 14.50 1.95
CA ILE A 147 28.21 15.55 1.03
C ILE A 147 28.58 16.81 1.81
N SER A 148 27.79 17.19 2.81
CA SER A 148 28.05 18.37 3.63
C SER A 148 29.17 18.18 4.66
N GLN A 149 29.69 16.95 4.84
CA GLN A 149 30.85 16.73 5.69
C GLN A 149 32.09 17.33 5.01
N PRO A 150 32.82 18.26 5.67
CA PRO A 150 34.06 18.77 5.13
C PRO A 150 35.04 17.61 4.92
N PRO A 151 35.92 17.68 3.89
CA PRO A 151 36.90 16.63 3.65
C PRO A 151 37.69 16.42 4.94
N ARG A 152 37.59 15.20 5.51
CA ARG A 152 38.41 14.81 6.67
C ARG A 152 39.86 15.05 6.27
N SER A 153 40.47 16.09 6.84
CA SER A 153 41.86 16.40 6.60
C SER A 153 42.66 15.17 7.04
N ARG A 154 43.24 14.47 6.05
CA ARG A 154 44.31 13.51 6.34
C ARG A 154 45.46 14.37 6.85
N LEU A 155 45.57 14.51 8.18
CA LEU A 155 46.72 15.10 8.81
C LEU A 155 47.95 14.27 8.41
N LYS A 156 48.63 14.71 7.36
CA LYS A 156 50.05 14.46 7.15
C LYS A 156 50.77 15.70 7.64
N THR A 157 51.37 15.60 8.81
CA THR A 157 52.62 16.33 9.09
C THR A 157 53.66 15.30 9.45
N LEU A 158 54.56 15.08 8.49
CA LEU A 158 55.82 14.38 8.64
C LEU A 158 56.89 15.44 8.94
N ASN A 159 57.76 15.13 9.90
CA ASN A 159 59.14 15.61 10.15
C ASN A 159 59.34 16.10 11.60
N HIS A 160 60.34 15.67 12.37
CA HIS A 160 61.30 14.56 12.30
C HIS A 160 62.12 14.63 13.61
N SER A 161 62.10 13.60 14.46
CA SER A 161 63.28 13.09 15.19
C SER A 161 62.92 11.78 15.91
N HIS A 162 63.44 10.69 15.36
CA HIS A 162 63.46 9.31 15.87
C HIS A 162 64.63 9.11 16.86
N PRO A 163 64.88 7.91 17.46
CA PRO A 163 64.03 6.70 17.64
C PRO A 163 64.09 6.07 19.06
N LEU A 164 63.14 5.16 19.40
CA LEU A 164 63.37 3.73 19.67
C LEU A 164 62.22 3.04 20.47
N LEU A 165 61.63 2.03 19.82
CA LEU A 165 61.00 0.77 20.31
C LEU A 165 59.64 0.87 21.04
N GLU A 166 58.52 0.61 20.34
CA GLU A 166 57.90 -0.71 20.04
C GLU A 166 57.09 -1.30 21.20
N LEU A 167 55.75 -1.26 21.09
CA LEU A 167 54.94 -2.46 20.81
C LEU A 167 53.45 -2.10 20.67
N ASP A 168 52.94 -2.47 19.50
CA ASP A 168 51.57 -2.28 19.05
C ASP A 168 50.57 -3.16 19.79
N VAL A 169 49.41 -2.58 20.16
CA VAL A 169 48.16 -3.34 20.32
C VAL A 169 47.23 -2.86 19.20
N PHE A 170 47.28 -3.58 18.08
CA PHE A 170 46.36 -3.44 16.96
C PHE A 170 44.93 -3.75 17.41
N PHE A 171 44.11 -2.71 17.49
CA PHE A 171 42.67 -2.82 17.39
C PHE A 171 42.34 -3.27 15.96
N VAL A 172 42.02 -4.56 15.79
CA VAL A 172 41.56 -5.14 14.53
C VAL A 172 40.09 -4.73 14.33
N PRO A 173 39.75 -3.92 13.30
CA PRO A 173 38.37 -3.78 12.90
C PRO A 173 37.99 -5.00 12.05
N THR A 174 37.06 -5.80 12.57
CA THR A 174 36.45 -6.91 11.84
C THR A 174 35.85 -6.43 10.53
N MET A 175 36.46 -6.83 9.42
CA MET A 175 35.98 -6.63 8.05
C MET A 175 34.60 -7.24 7.87
N GLN A 176 33.69 -6.46 7.29
CA GLN A 176 32.35 -6.93 6.92
C GLN A 176 32.42 -7.93 5.75
N PRO A 177 31.78 -9.10 5.83
CA PRO A 177 31.89 -10.17 4.83
C PRO A 177 31.23 -9.87 3.48
N LYS A 178 30.47 -8.76 3.34
CA LYS A 178 29.69 -8.47 2.13
C LYS A 178 30.53 -7.94 0.96
N LEU A 179 31.66 -7.27 1.21
CA LEU A 179 32.49 -6.71 0.13
C LEU A 179 33.36 -7.79 -0.56
N HIS A 180 33.74 -8.85 0.16
CA HIS A 180 34.54 -9.93 -0.41
C HIS A 180 33.74 -10.76 -1.42
N LEU A 181 32.47 -11.06 -1.11
CA LEU A 181 31.59 -11.79 -2.03
C LEU A 181 31.34 -10.99 -3.32
N MET A 182 31.19 -9.66 -3.22
CA MET A 182 30.97 -8.80 -4.38
C MET A 182 32.21 -8.73 -5.29
N MET A 183 33.43 -8.73 -4.72
CA MET A 183 34.67 -8.83 -5.50
C MET A 183 34.85 -10.20 -6.15
N MET A 184 34.52 -11.30 -5.45
CA MET A 184 34.63 -12.64 -6.02
C MET A 184 33.64 -12.86 -7.18
N ILE A 185 32.42 -12.36 -7.08
CA ILE A 185 31.43 -12.42 -8.18
C ILE A 185 31.94 -11.63 -9.40
N LEU A 186 32.51 -10.44 -9.19
CA LEU A 186 33.03 -9.60 -10.28
C LEU A 186 34.25 -10.23 -10.99
N MET A 187 35.12 -10.93 -10.26
CA MET A 187 36.27 -11.63 -10.86
C MET A 187 35.87 -12.91 -11.60
N MET A 188 34.83 -13.61 -11.14
CA MET A 188 34.34 -14.81 -11.84
C MET A 188 33.65 -14.50 -13.17
N THR A 189 33.00 -13.34 -13.32
CA THR A 189 32.34 -12.96 -14.59
C THR A 189 33.30 -12.40 -15.64
N MET A 190 34.47 -11.89 -15.24
CA MET A 190 35.49 -11.35 -16.15
C MET A 190 36.40 -12.42 -16.76
N THR A 191 36.34 -13.67 -16.28
CA THR A 191 37.25 -14.74 -16.73
C THR A 191 36.65 -15.64 -17.82
N THR A 192 35.40 -15.41 -18.23
CA THR A 192 34.68 -16.24 -19.20
C THR A 192 34.41 -15.47 -20.50
N VAL A 193 35.46 -14.92 -21.10
CA VAL A 193 35.46 -14.52 -22.51
C VAL A 193 36.76 -15.00 -23.14
N LYS A 194 36.74 -16.22 -23.66
CA LYS A 194 37.64 -16.71 -24.72
C LYS A 194 36.83 -17.61 -25.64
#